data_AF-A0AAW0Y4P0-F1
#
_entry.id   AF-A0AAW0Y4P0-F1
#
_cell.length_a   1.000
_cell.length_b   1.000
_cell.length_c   1.000
_cell.angle_alpha   90.00
_cell.angle_beta   90.00
_cell.angle_gamma   90.00
#
_symmetry.space_group_name_H-M   'P 1'
#
loop_
_entity.id
_entity.type
_entity.pdbx_description
1 polymer ?
#
loop_
_entity_poly.entity_id
_entity_poly.type
_entity_poly.pdbx_seq_one_letter_code
_entity_poly.pdbx_strand_id
1 'polypeptide(L)'
;MFMDNILHSLLRKMSIPDVEFIINLGDWPLVNPKLKPLIPIFSWCGSEDTADIVMPTYDITEATLEMMGRVSLDILSVQSNNDIPWEQKKSQAFWRGRDSRQERLDLITLARKHEHLINASLTNFFFFKDQEVEYGPKEKHISFFKFFDYKYQINIDGTVAAYRLPYLLGGSSVVLKQDSPYYEFFYNDLEPYVHFIPFKRDLSNLIEKIEWARTNDKKAQAIAQNGRQYVQENLMPKDVYCYHVTLLQEWSTRIKSKVDVREGMEFIPIKENEKRFGDCKCHRLNRHDEL
;
A
#
# COMPACT_ATOMS: atom_id res chain seq x y z
N MET A 1 7.98 15.21 -0.41
CA MET A 1 9.31 14.91 -0.96
C MET A 1 9.40 13.39 -1.03
N PHE A 2 8.88 12.80 -2.11
CA PHE A 2 8.56 11.36 -2.16
C PHE A 2 9.23 10.66 -3.36
N MET A 3 9.17 11.26 -4.55
CA MET A 3 9.67 10.63 -5.77
C MET A 3 11.19 10.75 -5.96
N ASP A 4 11.79 11.87 -5.53
CA ASP A 4 13.23 12.11 -5.72
C ASP A 4 14.08 11.02 -5.07
N ASN A 5 13.67 10.53 -3.89
CA ASN A 5 14.41 9.49 -3.16
C ASN A 5 14.46 8.17 -3.94
N ILE A 6 13.35 7.73 -4.54
CA ILE A 6 13.33 6.50 -5.34
C ILE A 6 14.09 6.70 -6.65
N LEU A 7 13.92 7.84 -7.33
CA LEU A 7 14.63 8.15 -8.57
C LEU A 7 16.15 8.20 -8.35
N HIS A 8 16.63 8.90 -7.31
CA HIS A 8 18.05 8.92 -6.97
C HIS A 8 18.57 7.54 -6.59
N SER A 9 17.78 6.76 -5.84
CA SER A 9 18.13 5.39 -5.47
C SER A 9 18.27 4.49 -6.70
N LEU A 10 17.38 4.65 -7.68
CA LEU A 10 17.38 3.95 -8.95
C LEU A 10 18.58 4.34 -9.83
N LEU A 11 18.83 5.63 -10.05
CA LEU A 11 19.97 6.15 -10.83
C LEU A 11 21.33 5.73 -10.24
N ARG A 12 21.39 5.40 -8.95
CA ARG A 12 22.59 4.82 -8.32
C ARG A 12 22.81 3.36 -8.70
N LYS A 13 21.74 2.59 -8.90
CA LYS A 13 21.74 1.12 -8.98
C LYS A 13 21.53 0.58 -10.39
N MET A 14 20.87 1.34 -11.26
CA MET A 14 20.37 0.88 -12.55
C MET A 14 20.56 1.96 -13.62
N SER A 15 20.65 1.55 -14.88
CA SER A 15 20.57 2.44 -16.02
C SER A 15 19.10 2.61 -16.42
N ILE A 16 18.64 3.86 -16.51
CA ILE A 16 17.26 4.22 -16.83
C ILE A 16 17.32 5.19 -18.01
N PRO A 17 16.41 5.08 -19.00
CA PRO A 17 16.35 6.01 -20.12
C PRO A 17 15.94 7.42 -19.67
N ASP A 18 16.26 8.42 -20.50
CA ASP A 18 15.73 9.75 -20.33
C ASP A 18 14.20 9.72 -20.47
N VAL A 19 13.50 10.29 -19.48
CA VAL A 19 12.04 10.29 -19.42
C VAL A 19 11.53 11.63 -18.88
N GLU A 20 10.36 12.04 -19.39
CA GLU A 20 9.58 13.16 -18.87
C GLU A 20 8.19 12.63 -18.48
N PHE A 21 7.70 12.96 -17.28
CA PHE A 21 6.40 12.53 -16.79
C PHE A 21 5.82 13.51 -15.78
N ILE A 22 4.49 13.44 -15.59
CA ILE A 22 3.76 14.22 -14.59
C ILE A 22 3.35 13.26 -13.47
N ILE A 23 3.70 13.62 -12.24
CA ILE A 23 3.36 12.86 -11.04
C ILE A 23 2.33 13.61 -10.19
N ASN A 24 1.27 12.91 -9.83
CA ASN A 24 0.31 13.35 -8.83
C ASN A 24 0.86 13.05 -7.44
N LEU A 25 0.92 14.08 -6.59
CA LEU A 25 1.34 13.96 -5.19
C LEU A 25 0.17 13.83 -4.21
N GLY A 26 -1.07 14.00 -4.69
CA GLY A 26 -2.28 13.80 -3.90
C GLY A 26 -2.72 12.35 -3.82
N ASP A 27 -3.66 12.06 -2.92
CA ASP A 27 -4.23 10.71 -2.77
C ASP A 27 -5.13 10.34 -3.95
N TRP A 28 -5.93 11.29 -4.45
CA TRP A 28 -6.97 11.03 -5.45
C TRP A 28 -6.39 10.92 -6.86
N PRO A 29 -6.73 9.88 -7.64
CA PRO A 29 -6.42 9.85 -9.07
C PRO A 29 -7.17 10.96 -9.82
N LEU A 30 -6.57 11.48 -10.90
CA LEU A 30 -6.97 12.75 -11.52
C LEU A 30 -7.45 12.63 -12.97
N VAL A 31 -7.07 11.58 -13.70
CA VAL A 31 -7.26 11.52 -15.15
C VAL A 31 -8.68 11.07 -15.47
N ASN A 32 -9.54 12.04 -15.81
CA ASN A 32 -10.91 11.75 -16.27
C ASN A 32 -10.89 11.13 -17.69
N PRO A 33 -11.30 9.85 -17.86
CA PRO A 33 -11.20 9.14 -19.14
C PRO A 33 -12.10 9.74 -20.24
N LYS A 34 -13.11 10.54 -19.86
CA LYS A 34 -14.06 11.20 -20.77
C LYS A 34 -13.46 12.44 -21.45
N LEU A 35 -12.40 13.03 -20.90
CA LEU A 35 -11.73 14.20 -21.49
C LEU A 35 -10.62 13.74 -22.44
N LYS A 36 -10.63 14.21 -23.69
CA LYS A 36 -9.62 13.90 -24.71
C LYS A 36 -8.87 15.16 -25.15
N PRO A 37 -7.55 15.07 -25.44
CA PRO A 37 -6.68 13.90 -25.27
C PRO A 37 -6.45 13.57 -23.78
N LEU A 38 -6.09 12.32 -23.48
CA LEU A 38 -5.72 11.94 -22.12
C LEU A 38 -4.36 12.55 -21.76
N ILE A 39 -4.25 13.09 -20.54
CA ILE A 39 -2.98 13.58 -19.99
C ILE A 39 -2.38 12.43 -19.17
N PRO A 40 -1.16 11.96 -19.47
CA PRO A 40 -0.52 10.87 -18.74
C PRO A 40 -0.04 11.36 -17.38
N ILE A 41 -0.82 11.09 -16.34
CA ILE A 41 -0.47 11.40 -14.95
C ILE A 41 -0.22 10.10 -14.19
N PHE A 42 0.93 10.05 -13.52
CA PHE A 42 1.32 8.95 -12.66
C PHE A 42 0.75 9.19 -11.26
N SER A 43 0.03 8.21 -10.71
CA SER A 43 -0.62 8.32 -9.41
C SER A 43 -0.31 7.10 -8.53
N TRP A 44 -0.32 7.31 -7.21
CA TRP A 44 -0.13 6.25 -6.21
C TRP A 44 -1.26 5.21 -6.21
N CYS A 45 -2.45 5.63 -6.63
CA CYS A 45 -3.68 4.84 -6.63
C CYS A 45 -4.41 5.09 -7.96
N GLY A 46 -5.02 4.06 -8.52
CA GLY A 46 -6.00 4.17 -9.61
C GLY A 46 -7.43 4.02 -9.11
N SER A 47 -8.40 4.30 -9.97
CA SER A 47 -9.77 3.84 -9.77
C SER A 47 -10.43 3.40 -11.07
N GLU A 48 -11.51 2.64 -10.98
CA GLU A 48 -12.33 2.23 -12.14
C GLU A 48 -12.87 3.42 -12.96
N ASP A 49 -12.92 4.60 -12.34
CA ASP A 49 -13.41 5.84 -12.93
C ASP A 49 -12.31 6.73 -13.52
N THR A 50 -11.04 6.37 -13.36
CA THR A 50 -9.89 7.17 -13.84
C THR A 50 -8.98 6.40 -14.79
N ALA A 51 -8.06 7.12 -15.44
CA ALA A 51 -7.10 6.57 -16.39
C ALA A 51 -5.65 6.91 -16.01
N ASP A 52 -5.39 7.11 -14.73
CA ASP A 52 -4.05 7.37 -14.20
C ASP A 52 -3.12 6.16 -14.40
N ILE A 53 -1.84 6.43 -14.62
CA ILE A 53 -0.80 5.39 -14.67
C ILE A 53 -0.41 5.07 -13.24
N VAL A 54 -0.73 3.86 -12.78
CA VAL A 54 -0.50 3.46 -11.38
C VAL A 54 0.93 3.01 -11.17
N MET A 55 1.56 3.55 -10.13
CA MET A 55 2.91 3.21 -9.67
C MET A 55 2.88 2.76 -8.20
N PRO A 56 3.96 2.14 -7.68
CA PRO A 56 4.03 1.77 -6.28
C PRO A 56 3.81 2.98 -5.38
N THR A 57 2.97 2.80 -4.35
CA THR A 57 2.57 3.88 -3.44
C THR A 57 3.78 4.51 -2.75
N TYR A 58 3.64 5.76 -2.29
CA TYR A 58 4.70 6.42 -1.54
C TYR A 58 5.08 5.61 -0.30
N ASP A 59 4.10 4.94 0.33
CA ASP A 59 4.29 4.21 1.58
C ASP A 59 5.18 2.97 1.40
N ILE A 60 4.84 2.08 0.45
CA ILE A 60 5.67 0.89 0.16
C ILE A 60 7.01 1.27 -0.49
N THR A 61 7.06 2.38 -1.22
CA THR A 61 8.30 2.91 -1.81
C THR A 61 9.23 3.43 -0.71
N GLU A 62 8.72 4.20 0.25
CA GLU A 62 9.51 4.69 1.38
C GLU A 62 9.97 3.52 2.27
N ALA A 63 9.09 2.56 2.54
CA ALA A 63 9.45 1.32 3.22
C ALA A 63 10.55 0.54 2.50
N THR A 64 10.54 0.53 1.17
CA THR A 64 11.58 -0.09 0.32
C THR A 64 12.94 0.63 0.39
N LEU A 65 12.95 1.94 0.61
CA LEU A 65 14.17 2.75 0.64
C LEU A 65 14.82 2.78 2.02
N GLU A 66 14.00 2.97 3.05
CA GLU A 66 14.48 3.30 4.40
C GLU A 66 14.41 2.09 5.35
N MET A 67 13.55 1.11 5.07
CA MET A 67 13.15 0.07 6.04
C MET A 67 12.76 0.70 7.39
N MET A 68 12.93 -0.03 8.50
CA MET A 68 12.81 0.48 9.88
C MET A 68 13.69 1.70 10.24
N GLY A 69 14.40 2.33 9.29
CA GLY A 69 15.24 3.51 9.52
C GLY A 69 14.45 4.82 9.69
N ARG A 70 13.37 5.02 8.92
CA ARG A 70 12.49 6.22 9.01
C ARG A 70 11.00 5.88 9.05
N VAL A 71 10.60 4.78 8.43
CA VAL A 71 9.22 4.32 8.51
C VAL A 71 9.07 3.32 9.67
N SER A 72 7.87 3.27 10.22
CA SER A 72 7.56 2.35 11.32
C SER A 72 7.29 0.92 10.88
N LEU A 73 7.18 0.68 9.56
CA LEU A 73 6.81 -0.60 8.97
C LEU A 73 7.53 -0.83 7.64
N ASP A 74 8.00 -2.06 7.44
CA ASP A 74 8.45 -2.58 6.15
C ASP A 74 8.05 -4.04 5.99
N ILE A 75 8.06 -4.54 4.75
CA ILE A 75 7.61 -5.89 4.41
C ILE A 75 8.44 -6.98 5.10
N LEU A 76 9.76 -6.80 5.26
CA LEU A 76 10.63 -7.79 5.91
C LEU A 76 10.32 -7.90 7.39
N SER A 77 10.14 -6.75 8.06
CA SER A 77 9.76 -6.70 9.46
C SER A 77 8.40 -7.34 9.70
N VAL A 78 7.40 -7.04 8.87
CA VAL A 78 6.05 -7.63 8.97
C VAL A 78 6.09 -9.16 8.82
N GLN A 79 6.87 -9.67 7.89
CA GLN A 79 7.01 -11.11 7.70
C GLN A 79 7.75 -11.80 8.85
N SER A 80 8.70 -11.10 9.47
CA SER A 80 9.50 -11.64 10.57
C SER A 80 8.77 -11.62 11.91
N ASN A 81 7.89 -10.65 12.15
CA ASN A 81 7.19 -10.46 13.43
C ASN A 81 5.84 -11.21 13.46
N ASN A 82 5.90 -12.53 13.36
CA ASN A 82 4.74 -13.42 13.32
C ASN A 82 4.80 -14.48 14.44
N ASP A 83 5.01 -14.04 15.68
CA ASP A 83 5.38 -14.90 16.80
C ASP A 83 4.25 -15.83 17.30
N ILE A 84 2.99 -15.53 16.97
CA ILE A 84 1.82 -16.25 17.47
C ILE A 84 1.34 -17.26 16.41
N PRO A 85 1.41 -18.58 16.67
CA PRO A 85 0.85 -19.61 15.80
C PRO A 85 -0.65 -19.39 15.58
N TRP A 86 -1.15 -19.80 14.40
CA TRP A 86 -2.55 -19.58 14.00
C TRP A 86 -3.56 -20.03 15.06
N GLU A 87 -3.31 -21.19 15.68
CA GLU A 87 -4.17 -21.82 16.68
C GLU A 87 -4.27 -21.00 17.98
N GLN A 88 -3.26 -20.18 18.27
CA GLN A 88 -3.19 -19.32 19.46
C GLN A 88 -3.71 -17.91 19.20
N LYS A 89 -3.93 -17.53 17.94
CA LYS A 89 -4.49 -16.21 17.59
C LYS A 89 -5.94 -16.11 18.06
N LYS A 90 -6.34 -14.91 18.47
CA LYS A 90 -7.71 -14.59 18.83
C LYS A 90 -8.61 -14.78 17.62
N SER A 91 -9.67 -15.58 17.77
CA SER A 91 -10.67 -15.85 16.71
C SER A 91 -11.66 -14.68 16.55
N GLN A 92 -11.15 -13.47 16.44
CA GLN A 92 -11.91 -12.22 16.32
C GLN A 92 -11.32 -11.41 15.16
N ALA A 93 -12.17 -10.69 14.44
CA ALA A 93 -11.73 -9.77 13.41
C ALA A 93 -11.21 -8.48 14.03
N PHE A 94 -10.21 -7.88 13.40
CA PHE A 94 -9.48 -6.77 13.98
C PHE A 94 -9.32 -5.62 13.00
N TRP A 95 -9.48 -4.41 13.53
CA TRP A 95 -9.21 -3.17 12.81
C TRP A 95 -8.83 -2.03 13.76
N ARG A 96 -7.83 -1.24 13.38
CA ARG A 96 -7.51 0.06 14.01
C ARG A 96 -7.09 1.05 12.95
N GLY A 97 -7.70 2.23 12.94
CA GLY A 97 -7.39 3.25 11.95
C GLY A 97 -8.06 4.58 12.19
N ARG A 98 -7.88 5.52 11.27
CA ARG A 98 -8.52 6.85 11.30
C ARG A 98 -9.86 6.83 10.58
N ASP A 99 -10.67 7.82 10.87
CA ASP A 99 -12.02 8.09 10.34
C ASP A 99 -12.03 8.56 8.88
N SER A 100 -11.13 8.12 8.00
CA SER A 100 -10.97 8.72 6.66
C SER A 100 -12.09 8.42 5.64
N ARG A 101 -13.15 7.70 6.02
CA ARG A 101 -14.27 7.31 5.16
C ARG A 101 -15.45 6.81 6.01
N GLN A 102 -16.69 7.01 5.54
CA GLN A 102 -17.93 6.67 6.27
C GLN A 102 -17.99 5.20 6.67
N GLU A 103 -17.60 4.29 5.77
CA GLU A 103 -17.60 2.85 6.01
C GLU A 103 -16.73 2.45 7.22
N ARG A 104 -15.73 3.25 7.60
CA ARG A 104 -14.93 3.01 8.82
C ARG A 104 -15.70 3.35 10.09
N LEU A 105 -16.62 4.31 10.03
CA LEU A 105 -17.52 4.65 11.14
C LEU A 105 -18.61 3.58 11.27
N ASP A 106 -19.16 3.13 10.13
CA ASP A 106 -20.14 2.05 10.08
C ASP A 106 -19.56 0.74 10.66
N LEU A 107 -18.26 0.48 10.43
CA LEU A 107 -17.55 -0.62 11.08
C LEU A 107 -17.56 -0.51 12.61
N ILE A 108 -17.44 0.69 13.19
CA ILE A 108 -17.50 0.86 14.65
C ILE A 108 -18.90 0.51 15.17
N THR A 109 -19.95 0.99 14.49
CA THR A 109 -21.33 0.62 14.83
C THR A 109 -21.55 -0.89 14.74
N LEU A 110 -21.01 -1.53 13.70
CA LEU A 110 -21.10 -2.98 13.54
C LEU A 110 -20.30 -3.72 14.63
N ALA A 111 -19.11 -3.24 14.99
CA ALA A 111 -18.27 -3.84 16.01
C ALA A 111 -18.92 -3.81 17.39
N ARG A 112 -19.58 -2.71 17.77
CA ARG A 112 -20.34 -2.62 19.04
C ARG A 112 -21.55 -3.56 19.09
N LYS A 113 -22.18 -3.86 17.94
CA LYS A 113 -23.27 -4.86 17.86
C LYS A 113 -22.75 -6.30 17.93
N HIS A 114 -21.50 -6.53 17.51
CA HIS A 114 -20.89 -7.83 17.39
C HIS A 114 -19.52 -7.90 18.08
N GLU A 115 -19.44 -7.46 19.35
CA GLU A 115 -18.16 -7.32 20.08
C GLU A 115 -17.41 -8.65 20.20
N HIS A 116 -18.12 -9.78 20.21
CA HIS A 116 -17.53 -11.12 20.22
C HIS A 116 -16.87 -11.52 18.88
N LEU A 117 -17.23 -10.84 17.78
CA LEU A 117 -16.70 -11.11 16.43
C LEU A 117 -15.70 -10.07 15.96
N ILE A 118 -15.85 -8.80 16.37
CA ILE A 118 -15.04 -7.69 15.85
C ILE A 118 -14.48 -6.86 16.99
N ASN A 119 -13.18 -6.60 16.91
CA ASN A 119 -12.49 -5.60 17.69
C ASN A 119 -12.02 -4.48 16.76
N ALA A 120 -12.81 -3.41 16.66
CA ALA A 120 -12.54 -2.24 15.84
C ALA A 120 -12.63 -0.95 16.67
N SER A 121 -11.70 -0.01 16.44
CA SER A 121 -11.74 1.32 17.07
C SER A 121 -11.01 2.34 16.22
N LEU A 122 -11.43 3.60 16.34
CA LEU A 122 -10.83 4.74 15.68
C LEU A 122 -9.65 5.28 16.49
N THR A 123 -8.55 5.64 15.84
CA THR A 123 -7.37 6.20 16.53
C THR A 123 -7.38 7.72 16.58
N ASN A 124 -8.11 8.37 15.68
CA ASN A 124 -8.26 9.80 15.62
C ASN A 124 -9.49 10.19 14.79
N PHE A 125 -10.04 11.38 15.06
CA PHE A 125 -11.12 12.01 14.30
C PHE A 125 -10.57 13.25 13.58
N PHE A 126 -10.25 13.10 12.30
CA PHE A 126 -9.72 14.19 11.47
C PHE A 126 -10.70 14.61 10.37
N PHE A 127 -11.41 13.66 9.78
CA PHE A 127 -12.33 13.88 8.65
C PHE A 127 -13.77 14.08 9.13
N PHE A 128 -14.15 13.45 10.24
CA PHE A 128 -15.47 13.49 10.88
C PHE A 128 -15.32 13.99 12.33
N LYS A 129 -14.69 15.16 12.50
CA LYS A 129 -14.33 15.72 13.82
C LYS A 129 -15.49 15.77 14.81
N ASP A 130 -16.69 16.08 14.32
CA ASP A 130 -17.87 16.26 15.15
C ASP A 130 -18.56 14.94 15.54
N GLN A 131 -18.06 13.80 15.05
CA GLN A 131 -18.66 12.49 15.29
C GLN A 131 -17.95 11.66 16.37
N GLU A 132 -16.97 12.23 17.10
CA GLU A 132 -16.29 11.56 18.21
C GLU A 132 -17.27 11.14 19.33
N VAL A 133 -18.33 11.93 19.56
CA VAL A 133 -19.37 11.60 20.56
C VAL A 133 -20.09 10.30 20.20
N GLU A 134 -20.33 10.05 18.92
CA GLU A 134 -21.08 8.88 18.45
C GLU A 134 -20.15 7.67 18.25
N TYR A 135 -19.00 7.83 17.60
CA TYR A 135 -18.14 6.71 17.20
C TYR A 135 -16.88 6.54 18.07
N GLY A 136 -16.68 7.40 19.06
CA GLY A 136 -15.57 7.30 20.01
C GLY A 136 -15.79 6.26 21.12
N PRO A 137 -14.94 6.23 22.16
CA PRO A 137 -13.75 7.04 22.30
C PRO A 137 -12.68 6.67 21.27
N LYS A 138 -11.75 7.59 21.00
CA LYS A 138 -10.53 7.25 20.26
C LYS A 138 -9.63 6.33 21.09
N GLU A 139 -9.02 5.38 20.43
CA GLU A 139 -8.05 4.46 20.99
C GLU A 139 -6.62 4.81 20.59
N LYS A 140 -5.65 4.42 21.40
CA LYS A 140 -4.24 4.65 21.06
C LYS A 140 -3.84 3.82 19.84
N HIS A 141 -2.85 4.33 19.12
CA HIS A 141 -2.14 3.52 18.14
C HIS A 141 -1.56 2.28 18.82
N ILE A 142 -1.73 1.12 18.20
CA ILE A 142 -1.04 -0.10 18.59
C ILE A 142 0.02 -0.43 17.55
N SER A 143 1.07 -1.14 17.98
CA SER A 143 2.05 -1.69 17.05
C SER A 143 1.35 -2.53 15.99
N PHE A 144 1.76 -2.36 14.72
CA PHE A 144 1.18 -3.12 13.62
C PHE A 144 1.39 -4.63 13.79
N PHE A 145 2.52 -5.05 14.37
CA PHE A 145 2.77 -6.47 14.62
C PHE A 145 1.72 -7.10 15.54
N LYS A 146 1.09 -6.31 16.43
CA LYS A 146 -0.01 -6.75 17.31
C LYS A 146 -1.34 -6.92 16.59
N PHE A 147 -1.48 -6.47 15.34
CA PHE A 147 -2.64 -6.80 14.53
C PHE A 147 -2.71 -8.32 14.33
N PHE A 148 -1.56 -8.97 14.16
CA PHE A 148 -1.46 -10.41 13.91
C PHE A 148 -1.70 -11.28 15.15
N ASP A 149 -2.02 -10.70 16.31
CA ASP A 149 -2.57 -11.43 17.45
C ASP A 149 -4.01 -11.93 17.17
N TYR A 150 -4.64 -11.42 16.09
CA TYR A 150 -6.01 -11.72 15.66
C TYR A 150 -6.01 -12.47 14.33
N LYS A 151 -6.90 -13.45 14.17
CA LYS A 151 -6.96 -14.26 12.93
C LYS A 151 -7.40 -13.48 11.70
N TYR A 152 -8.30 -12.51 11.86
CA TYR A 152 -9.01 -11.92 10.73
C TYR A 152 -8.74 -10.40 10.66
N GLN A 153 -8.07 -9.93 9.61
CA GLN A 153 -7.72 -8.52 9.44
C GLN A 153 -8.68 -7.83 8.49
N ILE A 154 -9.41 -6.83 8.96
CA ILE A 154 -10.32 -6.07 8.11
C ILE A 154 -9.51 -5.00 7.35
N ASN A 155 -9.65 -4.94 6.03
CA ASN A 155 -9.07 -3.91 5.18
C ASN A 155 -10.20 -3.11 4.51
N ILE A 156 -10.42 -1.89 4.99
CA ILE A 156 -11.38 -0.90 4.47
C ILE A 156 -10.59 0.30 3.96
N ASP A 157 -10.99 0.79 2.80
CA ASP A 157 -10.41 1.97 2.18
C ASP A 157 -10.40 3.19 3.09
N GLY A 158 -9.47 4.09 2.83
CA GLY A 158 -9.46 5.41 3.42
C GLY A 158 -10.04 6.44 2.46
N THR A 159 -9.31 7.53 2.27
CA THR A 159 -9.55 8.48 1.19
C THR A 159 -9.60 7.77 -0.17
N VAL A 160 -8.63 6.86 -0.39
CA VAL A 160 -8.49 5.96 -1.55
C VAL A 160 -8.17 4.54 -1.07
N ALA A 161 -7.58 3.70 -1.93
CA ALA A 161 -7.12 2.35 -1.55
C ALA A 161 -6.32 2.38 -0.23
N ALA A 162 -6.52 1.37 0.61
CA ALA A 162 -5.81 1.28 1.87
C ALA A 162 -4.38 0.75 1.66
N TYR A 163 -3.39 1.66 1.65
CA TYR A 163 -1.94 1.34 1.51
C TYR A 163 -1.36 0.43 2.58
N ARG A 164 -2.18 0.04 3.56
CA ARG A 164 -1.87 -0.97 4.56
C ARG A 164 -1.99 -2.41 4.02
N LEU A 165 -2.76 -2.62 2.95
CA LEU A 165 -3.02 -3.95 2.39
C LEU A 165 -1.76 -4.81 2.16
N PRO A 166 -0.66 -4.31 1.55
CA PRO A 166 0.51 -5.17 1.31
C PRO A 166 1.10 -5.72 2.63
N TYR A 167 1.06 -4.93 3.71
CA TYR A 167 1.53 -5.38 5.01
C TYR A 167 0.54 -6.31 5.73
N LEU A 168 -0.76 -6.15 5.53
CA LEU A 168 -1.73 -7.12 6.08
C LEU A 168 -1.60 -8.48 5.40
N LEU A 169 -1.45 -8.49 4.07
CA LEU A 169 -1.21 -9.70 3.29
C LEU A 169 0.12 -10.36 3.68
N GLY A 170 1.18 -9.58 3.90
CA GLY A 170 2.49 -10.09 4.31
C GLY A 170 2.57 -10.63 5.74
N GLY A 171 1.52 -10.43 6.54
CA GLY A 171 1.43 -10.93 7.90
C GLY A 171 1.00 -12.39 8.00
N SER A 172 0.68 -12.82 9.23
CA SER A 172 0.28 -14.21 9.53
C SER A 172 -1.23 -14.41 9.70
N SER A 173 -2.06 -13.44 9.30
CA SER A 173 -3.51 -13.45 9.51
C SER A 173 -4.25 -13.31 8.18
N VAL A 174 -5.47 -13.85 8.07
CA VAL A 174 -6.24 -13.74 6.83
C VAL A 174 -6.81 -12.35 6.68
N VAL A 175 -6.71 -11.78 5.47
CA VAL A 175 -7.26 -10.47 5.17
C VAL A 175 -8.70 -10.61 4.68
N LEU A 176 -9.62 -9.87 5.29
CA LEU A 176 -10.90 -9.52 4.72
C LEU A 176 -10.72 -8.22 3.95
N LYS A 177 -10.94 -8.21 2.63
CA LYS A 177 -10.76 -7.03 1.79
C LYS A 177 -12.11 -6.50 1.33
N GLN A 178 -12.33 -5.21 1.54
CA GLN A 178 -13.50 -4.50 1.03
C GLN A 178 -13.46 -4.46 -0.50
N ASP A 179 -14.62 -4.68 -1.10
CA ASP A 179 -14.88 -4.36 -2.50
C ASP A 179 -14.77 -2.84 -2.71
N SER A 180 -13.95 -2.44 -3.67
CA SER A 180 -13.50 -1.06 -3.82
C SER A 180 -13.24 -0.74 -5.28
N PRO A 181 -13.64 0.45 -5.75
CA PRO A 181 -13.26 0.94 -7.07
C PRO A 181 -11.79 1.38 -7.12
N TYR A 182 -11.11 1.50 -5.98
CA TYR A 182 -9.71 1.92 -5.90
C TYR A 182 -8.77 0.72 -5.92
N TYR A 183 -7.64 0.87 -6.59
CA TYR A 183 -6.63 -0.16 -6.68
C TYR A 183 -5.21 0.39 -6.63
N GLU A 184 -4.32 -0.39 -6.03
CA GLU A 184 -2.87 -0.20 -6.11
C GLU A 184 -2.30 -1.06 -7.25
N PHE A 185 -1.04 -0.83 -7.60
CA PHE A 185 -0.35 -1.46 -8.74
C PHE A 185 -0.38 -2.99 -8.79
N PHE A 186 -0.59 -3.65 -7.65
CA PHE A 186 -0.56 -5.11 -7.51
C PHE A 186 -1.94 -5.77 -7.32
N TYR A 187 -3.02 -4.98 -7.24
CA TYR A 187 -4.34 -5.50 -6.88
C TYR A 187 -4.90 -6.44 -7.95
N ASN A 188 -4.54 -6.24 -9.21
CA ASN A 188 -5.03 -7.06 -10.34
C ASN A 188 -4.57 -8.52 -10.28
N ASP A 189 -3.48 -8.80 -9.57
CA ASP A 189 -2.96 -10.16 -9.39
C ASP A 189 -3.61 -10.88 -8.18
N LEU A 190 -4.36 -10.14 -7.34
CA LEU A 190 -4.99 -10.70 -6.16
C LEU A 190 -6.33 -11.37 -6.49
N GLU A 191 -6.34 -12.69 -6.40
CA GLU A 191 -7.57 -13.48 -6.50
C GLU A 191 -8.37 -13.60 -5.16
N PRO A 192 -9.69 -13.32 -5.16
CA PRO A 192 -10.56 -13.57 -4.02
C PRO A 192 -10.63 -15.06 -3.65
N TYR A 193 -10.68 -15.35 -2.36
CA TYR A 193 -10.62 -16.70 -1.77
C TYR A 193 -9.34 -17.49 -2.05
N VAL A 194 -8.36 -16.91 -2.75
CA VAL A 194 -6.98 -17.41 -2.85
C VAL A 194 -6.09 -16.60 -1.91
N HIS A 195 -6.07 -15.27 -2.04
CA HIS A 195 -5.19 -14.39 -1.27
C HIS A 195 -5.89 -13.63 -0.13
N PHE A 196 -7.21 -13.43 -0.25
CA PHE A 196 -8.01 -12.69 0.73
C PHE A 196 -9.49 -13.11 0.68
N ILE A 197 -10.29 -12.72 1.68
CA ILE A 197 -11.74 -12.95 1.72
C ILE A 197 -12.46 -11.65 1.31
N PRO A 198 -13.21 -11.60 0.19
CA PRO A 198 -13.91 -10.38 -0.24
C PRO A 198 -15.16 -10.13 0.61
N PHE A 199 -15.44 -8.86 0.90
CA PHE A 199 -16.74 -8.41 1.43
C PHE A 199 -17.21 -7.15 0.71
N LYS A 200 -18.53 -6.91 0.74
CA LYS A 200 -19.18 -5.81 0.02
C LYS A 200 -18.73 -4.44 0.52
N ARG A 201 -18.74 -3.47 -0.38
CA ARG A 201 -18.38 -2.08 -0.09
C ARG A 201 -19.12 -1.50 1.12
N ASP A 202 -20.42 -1.75 1.22
CA ASP A 202 -21.30 -1.26 2.29
C ASP A 202 -21.24 -2.06 3.61
N LEU A 203 -20.30 -3.00 3.75
CA LEU A 203 -20.14 -3.92 4.89
C LEU A 203 -21.32 -4.88 5.12
N SER A 204 -22.34 -4.90 4.26
CA SER A 204 -23.60 -5.61 4.50
C SER A 204 -23.44 -7.12 4.72
N ASN A 205 -22.38 -7.73 4.19
CA ASN A 205 -22.05 -9.14 4.38
C ASN A 205 -20.77 -9.38 5.21
N LEU A 206 -20.21 -8.35 5.86
CA LEU A 206 -18.96 -8.50 6.62
C LEU A 206 -19.08 -9.53 7.75
N ILE A 207 -20.20 -9.54 8.48
CA ILE A 207 -20.47 -10.52 9.55
C ILE A 207 -20.52 -11.95 8.99
N GLU A 208 -21.24 -12.15 7.88
CA GLU A 208 -21.29 -13.45 7.19
C GLU A 208 -19.88 -13.94 6.81
N LYS A 209 -19.02 -13.05 6.30
CA LYS A 209 -17.65 -13.42 5.92
C LYS A 209 -16.76 -13.75 7.11
N ILE A 210 -16.92 -13.06 8.24
CA ILE A 210 -16.20 -13.38 9.48
C ILE A 210 -16.62 -14.76 10.00
N GLU A 211 -17.93 -15.07 9.99
CA GLU A 211 -18.41 -16.38 10.44
C GLU A 211 -18.04 -17.50 9.46
N TRP A 212 -18.02 -17.23 8.17
CA TRP A 212 -17.49 -18.16 7.19
C TRP A 212 -16.02 -18.49 7.48
N ALA A 213 -15.19 -17.48 7.78
CA ALA A 213 -13.77 -17.70 8.11
C ALA A 213 -13.60 -18.52 9.40
N ARG A 214 -14.42 -18.26 10.43
CA ARG A 214 -14.43 -19.00 11.70
C ARG A 214 -14.84 -20.46 11.53
N THR A 215 -15.87 -20.72 10.72
CA THR A 215 -16.36 -22.09 10.46
C THR A 215 -15.46 -22.86 9.48
N ASN A 216 -14.68 -22.15 8.66
CA ASN A 216 -13.73 -22.73 7.70
C ASN A 216 -12.27 -22.43 8.10
N ASP A 217 -11.93 -22.57 9.39
CA ASP A 217 -10.66 -22.12 9.96
C ASP A 217 -9.41 -22.56 9.18
N LYS A 218 -9.34 -23.83 8.75
CA LYS A 218 -8.24 -24.35 7.92
C LYS A 218 -8.15 -23.67 6.55
N LYS A 219 -9.30 -23.36 5.93
CA LYS A 219 -9.31 -22.64 4.64
C LYS A 219 -8.89 -21.19 4.85
N ALA A 220 -9.36 -20.55 5.91
CA ALA A 220 -8.96 -19.19 6.25
C ALA A 220 -7.44 -19.10 6.48
N GLN A 221 -6.85 -20.08 7.18
CA GLN A 221 -5.41 -20.19 7.37
C GLN A 221 -4.66 -20.37 6.04
N ALA A 222 -5.15 -21.22 5.15
CA ALA A 222 -4.56 -21.41 3.82
C ALA A 222 -4.61 -20.12 2.98
N ILE A 223 -5.72 -19.37 3.02
CA ILE A 223 -5.84 -18.06 2.36
C ILE A 223 -4.83 -17.07 2.93
N ALA A 224 -4.64 -17.04 4.26
CA ALA A 224 -3.63 -16.19 4.90
C ALA A 224 -2.21 -16.53 4.41
N GLN A 225 -1.89 -17.83 4.31
CA GLN A 225 -0.59 -18.31 3.83
C GLN A 225 -0.35 -17.93 2.37
N ASN A 226 -1.35 -18.10 1.50
CA ASN A 226 -1.27 -17.70 0.09
C ASN A 226 -1.09 -16.19 -0.06
N GLY A 227 -1.84 -15.37 0.69
CA GLY A 227 -1.66 -13.92 0.69
C GLY A 227 -0.25 -13.50 1.11
N ARG A 228 0.31 -14.17 2.12
CA ARG A 228 1.69 -13.95 2.56
C ARG A 228 2.72 -14.38 1.51
N GLN A 229 2.49 -15.53 0.88
CA GLN A 229 3.34 -16.02 -0.19
C GLN A 229 3.36 -15.07 -1.39
N TYR A 230 2.19 -14.54 -1.78
CA TYR A 230 2.10 -13.54 -2.84
C TYR A 230 2.98 -12.32 -2.54
N VAL A 231 2.95 -11.80 -1.31
CA VAL A 231 3.81 -10.67 -0.90
C VAL A 231 5.29 -11.05 -0.97
N GLN A 232 5.67 -12.26 -0.56
CA GLN A 232 7.05 -12.76 -0.62
C GLN A 232 7.59 -12.86 -2.04
N GLU A 233 6.72 -13.20 -2.98
CA GLU A 233 7.10 -13.43 -4.37
C GLU A 233 7.08 -12.14 -5.20
N ASN A 234 6.20 -11.19 -4.86
CA ASN A 234 5.84 -10.08 -5.75
C ASN A 234 5.97 -8.68 -5.15
N LEU A 235 6.05 -8.51 -3.82
CA LEU A 235 6.06 -7.19 -3.16
C LEU A 235 7.27 -6.95 -2.27
N MET A 236 8.36 -7.71 -2.46
CA MET A 236 9.61 -7.47 -1.74
C MET A 236 10.27 -6.20 -2.27
N PRO A 237 11.23 -5.61 -1.53
CA PRO A 237 11.95 -4.41 -1.97
C PRO A 237 12.48 -4.49 -3.41
N LYS A 238 13.01 -5.65 -3.81
CA LYS A 238 13.47 -5.91 -5.19
C LYS A 238 12.36 -5.77 -6.24
N ASP A 239 11.14 -6.20 -5.92
CA ASP A 239 10.01 -6.21 -6.84
C ASP A 239 9.44 -4.79 -6.97
N VAL A 240 9.43 -3.99 -5.89
CA VAL A 240 9.10 -2.56 -5.93
C VAL A 240 10.09 -1.78 -6.81
N TYR A 241 11.40 -2.04 -6.68
CA TYR A 241 12.40 -1.46 -7.60
C TYR A 241 12.16 -1.88 -9.04
N CYS A 242 11.92 -3.18 -9.26
CA CYS A 242 11.68 -3.75 -10.59
C CYS A 242 10.47 -3.10 -11.27
N TYR A 243 9.38 -2.89 -10.53
CA TYR A 243 8.19 -2.24 -11.05
C TYR A 243 8.49 -0.80 -11.47
N HIS A 244 9.16 0.00 -10.63
CA HIS A 244 9.53 1.37 -10.99
C HIS A 244 10.40 1.43 -12.25
N VAL A 245 11.41 0.56 -12.38
CA VAL A 245 12.26 0.54 -13.57
C VAL A 245 11.51 0.10 -14.81
N THR A 246 10.74 -0.98 -14.72
CA THR A 246 9.93 -1.48 -15.84
C THR A 246 8.94 -0.40 -16.29
N LEU A 247 8.29 0.27 -15.34
CA LEU A 247 7.37 1.36 -15.62
C LEU A 247 8.04 2.51 -16.38
N LEU A 248 9.22 2.97 -15.93
CA LEU A 248 9.94 4.07 -16.59
C LEU A 248 10.50 3.66 -17.95
N GLN A 249 10.99 2.42 -18.09
CA GLN A 249 11.44 1.86 -19.36
C GLN A 249 10.28 1.80 -20.37
N GLU A 250 9.16 1.20 -19.97
CA GLU A 250 7.96 1.14 -20.81
C GLU A 250 7.45 2.53 -21.17
N TRP A 251 7.46 3.47 -20.21
CA TRP A 251 7.06 4.84 -20.47
C TRP A 251 7.95 5.53 -21.50
N SER A 252 9.28 5.34 -21.44
CA SER A 252 10.22 5.94 -22.39
C SER A 252 9.90 5.60 -23.85
N THR A 253 9.42 4.38 -24.13
CA THR A 253 9.05 3.95 -25.49
C THR A 253 7.82 4.65 -26.05
N ARG A 254 7.03 5.32 -25.18
CA ARG A 254 5.79 6.02 -25.53
C ARG A 254 6.01 7.53 -25.73
N ILE A 255 7.16 8.07 -25.28
CA ILE A 255 7.54 9.47 -25.47
C ILE A 255 7.96 9.66 -26.94
N LYS A 256 7.34 10.62 -27.63
CA LYS A 256 7.60 10.91 -29.05
C LYS A 256 8.59 12.04 -29.28
N SER A 257 8.67 12.98 -28.34
CA SER A 257 9.58 14.12 -28.39
C SER A 257 10.92 13.78 -27.73
N LYS A 258 11.96 14.54 -28.05
CA LYS A 258 13.19 14.52 -27.26
C LYS A 258 12.88 14.98 -25.84
N VAL A 259 13.48 14.32 -24.85
CA VAL A 259 13.43 14.74 -23.45
C VAL A 259 14.48 15.83 -23.27
N ASP A 260 14.04 17.04 -22.95
CA ASP A 260 14.88 18.21 -22.77
C ASP A 260 14.53 18.91 -21.46
N VAL A 261 15.53 19.46 -20.76
CA VAL A 261 15.32 20.26 -19.55
C VAL A 261 14.68 21.60 -19.93
N ARG A 262 13.49 21.88 -19.38
CA ARG A 262 12.72 23.09 -19.72
C ARG A 262 13.00 24.23 -18.75
N GLU A 263 12.71 25.46 -19.19
CA GLU A 263 12.77 26.65 -18.34
C GLU A 263 11.86 26.47 -17.11
N GLY A 264 12.39 26.77 -15.91
CA GLY A 264 11.70 26.60 -14.64
C GLY A 264 11.87 25.24 -13.97
N MET A 265 12.54 24.27 -14.61
CA MET A 265 12.95 23.03 -13.94
C MET A 265 14.16 23.27 -13.03
N GLU A 266 14.16 22.64 -11.86
CA GLU A 266 15.26 22.68 -10.90
C GLU A 266 16.06 21.37 -10.97
N PHE A 267 17.39 21.49 -11.03
CA PHE A 267 18.27 20.33 -10.92
C PHE A 267 18.28 19.81 -9.47
N ILE A 268 17.94 18.55 -9.28
CA ILE A 268 17.98 17.90 -7.96
C ILE A 268 19.30 17.10 -7.87
N PRO A 269 20.29 17.54 -7.09
CA PRO A 269 21.59 16.88 -7.02
C PRO A 269 21.54 15.58 -6.22
N ILE A 270 22.24 14.54 -6.70
CA ILE A 270 22.52 13.35 -5.89
C ILE A 270 23.49 13.76 -4.77
N LYS A 271 23.04 13.71 -3.51
CA LYS A 271 23.92 13.98 -2.37
C LYS A 271 24.97 12.87 -2.24
N GLU A 272 26.23 13.18 -2.56
CA GLU A 272 27.36 12.24 -2.47
C GLU A 272 27.66 11.74 -1.04
N ASN A 273 27.18 12.43 0.00
CA ASN A 273 27.57 12.23 1.40
C ASN A 273 26.41 11.91 2.36
N GLU A 274 25.37 11.20 1.91
CA GLU A 274 24.47 10.57 2.88
C GLU A 274 25.21 9.41 3.57
N LYS A 275 25.78 9.69 4.75
CA LYS A 275 26.46 8.74 5.68
C LYS A 275 25.71 7.42 5.96
N ARG A 276 24.47 7.28 5.49
CA ARG A 276 23.64 6.07 5.57
C ARG A 276 24.09 4.95 4.64
N PHE A 277 24.83 5.28 3.59
CA PHE A 277 25.30 4.32 2.61
C PHE A 277 26.83 4.39 2.63
N GLY A 278 27.47 3.38 3.22
CA GLY A 278 28.94 3.33 3.39
C GLY A 278 29.69 3.41 2.05
N ASP A 279 31.03 3.38 2.10
CA ASP A 279 31.99 3.57 1.00
C ASP A 279 31.93 2.49 -0.11
N CYS A 280 30.75 2.12 -0.60
CA CYS A 280 30.56 1.24 -1.73
C CYS A 280 31.02 1.95 -3.01
N LYS A 281 32.26 1.66 -3.41
CA LYS A 281 32.76 1.96 -4.75
C LYS A 281 32.03 1.07 -5.76
N CYS A 282 30.90 1.54 -6.29
CA CYS A 282 30.31 0.92 -7.47
C CYS A 282 31.36 0.97 -8.59
N HIS A 283 31.81 -0.18 -9.08
CA HIS A 283 32.58 -0.28 -10.32
C HIS A 283 31.67 0.10 -11.49
N ARG A 284 31.42 1.41 -11.66
CA ARG A 284 30.78 1.95 -12.86
C ARG A 284 31.82 1.88 -13.98
N LEU A 285 31.73 0.84 -14.81
CA LEU A 285 32.67 0.61 -15.91
C LEU A 285 32.58 1.66 -17.02
N ASN A 286 31.53 2.48 -17.08
CA ASN A 286 31.44 3.61 -18.00
C ASN A 286 30.82 4.82 -17.28
N ARG A 287 31.64 5.85 -17.05
CA ARG A 287 31.15 7.21 -16.84
C ARG A 287 30.73 7.72 -18.22
N HIS A 288 29.44 7.78 -18.50
CA HIS A 288 28.97 8.70 -19.53
C HIS A 288 28.89 10.06 -18.85
N ASP A 289 29.77 10.97 -19.27
CA ASP A 289 29.82 12.34 -18.80
C ASP A 289 28.53 13.06 -19.22
N GLU A 290 27.75 13.51 -18.25
CA GLU A 290 26.56 14.34 -18.43
C GLU A 290 27.02 15.77 -18.79
N LEU A 291 26.62 16.25 -19.97
CA LEU A 291 26.61 17.67 -20.38
C LEU A 291 25.17 18.15 -20.49
#